data_AF-A0A1Q6Q388-F1
#
_entry.id   AF-A0A1Q6Q388-F1
#
_cell.length_a   1.000
_cell.length_b   1.000
_cell.length_c   1.000
_cell.angle_alpha   90.00
_cell.angle_beta   90.00
_cell.angle_gamma   90.00
#
_symmetry.space_group_name_H-M   'P 1'
#
loop_
_entity.id
_entity.type
_entity.pdbx_description
1 polymer ?
#
loop_
_entity_poly.entity_id
_entity_poly.type
_entity_poly.pdbx_seq_one_letter_code
_entity_poly.pdbx_strand_id
1 'polypeptide(L)'
;MQQALDSPAAAKGLDDSYQPVPDVRDDPAYFARLYDQYATDVLRVCYFYLSDREKAEDVCQDVFVRLMTTHPLLQPGREKSWLLKVALNRCRDLWRGAWLKRVILGGPTFELIPAPDEFSRRDDQQAMMAAINQLPATFKEVILLHYYQGMNIAEIAQMLELPEGTISSRLSRGRKKLESILLKGGDAR
;
A
#
# COMPACT_ATOMS: atom_id res chain seq x y z
N MET A 1 15.23 54.67 30.35
CA MET A 1 14.94 54.75 28.90
C MET A 1 13.99 53.60 28.57
N GLN A 2 12.71 53.97 28.42
CA GLN A 2 11.53 53.23 27.95
C GLN A 2 11.30 51.75 28.34
N GLN A 3 10.48 51.56 29.38
CA GLN A 3 9.34 50.63 29.34
C GLN A 3 8.19 51.31 28.57
N ALA A 4 7.53 50.59 27.65
CA ALA A 4 6.13 50.77 27.27
C ALA A 4 5.75 49.78 26.15
N LEU A 5 5.01 48.73 26.49
CA LEU A 5 4.06 48.06 25.59
C LEU A 5 2.85 47.64 26.42
N ASP A 6 2.05 48.63 26.81
CA ASP A 6 0.61 48.46 26.99
C ASP A 6 -0.04 48.68 25.62
N SER A 7 -0.78 47.70 25.11
CA SER A 7 -2.24 47.80 25.08
C SER A 7 -2.89 46.59 24.38
N PRO A 8 -3.95 46.00 24.98
CA PRO A 8 -4.72 44.88 24.47
C PRO A 8 -5.92 45.33 23.61
N ALA A 9 -6.10 44.72 22.44
CA ALA A 9 -7.33 44.77 21.64
C ALA A 9 -7.25 43.62 20.61
N ALA A 10 -8.21 42.72 20.40
CA ALA A 10 -9.61 42.71 20.78
C ALA A 10 -10.08 41.24 20.80
N ALA A 11 -10.34 40.69 22.00
CA ALA A 11 -11.20 39.53 22.14
C ALA A 11 -12.62 40.05 22.38
N LYS A 12 -13.37 40.27 21.31
CA LYS A 12 -14.78 40.67 21.40
C LYS A 12 -15.61 39.67 20.61
N GLY A 13 -16.32 38.81 21.35
CA GLY A 13 -17.44 38.01 20.85
C GLY A 13 -17.06 36.75 20.08
N LEU A 14 -16.38 35.79 20.71
CA LEU A 14 -16.62 34.40 20.35
C LEU A 14 -17.84 33.96 21.16
N ASP A 15 -18.88 33.57 20.43
CA ASP A 15 -20.04 32.85 20.93
C ASP A 15 -19.60 31.69 21.87
N ASP A 16 -20.03 31.74 23.14
CA ASP A 16 -19.79 30.73 24.18
C ASP A 16 -20.40 29.34 23.84
N SER A 17 -21.11 29.22 22.71
CA SER A 17 -21.64 27.96 22.18
C SER A 17 -20.69 27.23 21.22
N TYR A 18 -19.48 27.75 20.93
CA TYR A 18 -18.48 27.01 20.14
C TYR A 18 -17.98 25.78 20.89
N GLN A 19 -18.63 24.64 20.63
CA GLN A 19 -18.09 23.33 20.94
C GLN A 19 -17.15 22.94 19.78
N PRO A 20 -15.84 22.73 20.01
CA PRO A 20 -14.98 22.19 18.97
C PRO A 20 -15.56 20.85 18.52
N VAL A 21 -15.79 20.69 17.21
CA VAL A 21 -16.23 19.42 16.65
C VAL A 21 -15.09 18.42 16.91
N PRO A 22 -15.33 17.30 17.63
CA PRO A 22 -14.30 16.32 17.89
C PRO A 22 -13.69 15.89 16.56
N ASP A 23 -12.38 15.96 16.46
CA ASP A 23 -11.71 15.44 15.28
C ASP A 23 -11.93 13.92 15.26
N VAL A 24 -12.40 13.37 14.14
CA VAL A 24 -12.57 11.91 13.99
C VAL A 24 -11.25 11.18 14.25
N ARG A 25 -10.11 11.88 14.12
CA ARG A 25 -8.76 11.40 14.42
C ARG A 25 -8.43 11.31 15.92
N ASP A 26 -9.26 11.89 16.80
CA ASP A 26 -9.14 11.75 18.25
C ASP A 26 -9.91 10.52 18.77
N ASP A 27 -10.72 9.88 17.92
CA ASP A 27 -11.48 8.67 18.22
C ASP A 27 -10.64 7.41 17.91
N PRO A 28 -10.25 6.61 18.93
CA PRO A 28 -9.55 5.34 18.70
C PRO A 28 -10.31 4.38 17.77
N ALA A 29 -11.64 4.47 17.72
CA ALA A 29 -12.45 3.63 16.83
C ALA A 29 -12.27 3.97 15.35
N TYR A 30 -11.84 5.19 15.00
CA TYR A 30 -11.51 5.54 13.62
C TYR A 30 -10.33 4.71 13.10
N PHE A 31 -9.23 4.65 13.86
CA PHE A 31 -8.05 3.88 13.49
C PHE A 31 -8.32 2.37 13.50
N ALA A 32 -9.08 1.88 14.48
CA ALA A 32 -9.48 0.47 14.52
C ALA A 32 -10.23 0.06 13.25
N ARG A 33 -11.19 0.87 12.78
CA ARG A 33 -11.91 0.60 11.51
C ARG A 33 -10.97 0.55 10.31
N LEU A 34 -10.02 1.48 10.21
CA LEU A 34 -9.04 1.47 9.11
C LEU A 34 -8.12 0.25 9.18
N TYR A 35 -7.71 -0.16 10.38
CA TYR A 35 -6.91 -1.36 10.59
C TYR A 35 -7.67 -2.61 10.15
N ASP A 36 -8.87 -2.82 10.68
CA ASP A 36 -9.69 -4.00 10.36
C ASP A 36 -10.00 -4.08 8.86
N GLN A 37 -10.23 -2.93 8.22
CA GLN A 37 -10.55 -2.87 6.80
C GLN A 37 -9.34 -3.10 5.88
N TYR A 38 -8.15 -2.61 6.25
CA TYR A 38 -7.03 -2.51 5.30
C TYR A 38 -5.75 -3.26 5.71
N ALA A 39 -5.63 -3.78 6.93
CA ALA A 39 -4.39 -4.43 7.39
C ALA A 39 -4.00 -5.64 6.54
N THR A 40 -4.97 -6.45 6.13
CA THR A 40 -4.73 -7.60 5.23
C THR A 40 -4.19 -7.16 3.87
N ASP A 41 -4.73 -6.08 3.30
CA ASP A 41 -4.28 -5.54 2.01
C ASP A 41 -2.86 -4.98 2.09
N VAL A 42 -2.58 -4.23 3.15
CA VAL A 42 -1.24 -3.69 3.43
C VAL A 42 -0.24 -4.83 3.61
N LEU A 43 -0.56 -5.84 4.43
CA LEU A 43 0.33 -6.98 4.67
C LEU A 43 0.62 -7.77 3.39
N ARG A 44 -0.41 -8.03 2.57
CA ARG A 44 -0.24 -8.72 1.27
C ARG A 44 0.72 -7.99 0.35
N VAL A 45 0.59 -6.66 0.28
CA VAL A 45 1.51 -5.83 -0.49
C VAL A 45 2.91 -5.89 0.09
N CYS A 46 3.08 -5.74 1.41
CA CYS A 46 4.41 -5.78 2.02
C CYS A 46 5.11 -7.12 1.80
N TYR A 47 4.39 -8.21 2.01
CA TYR A 47 4.89 -9.56 1.77
C TYR A 47 5.31 -9.75 0.32
N PHE A 48 4.49 -9.26 -0.61
CA PHE A 48 4.81 -9.31 -2.02
C PHE A 48 6.15 -8.59 -2.33
N TYR A 49 6.45 -7.43 -1.75
CA TYR A 49 7.71 -6.75 -2.04
C TYR A 49 8.93 -7.37 -1.34
N LEU A 50 8.74 -7.94 -0.15
CA LEU A 50 9.84 -8.34 0.74
C LEU A 50 10.16 -9.84 0.70
N SER A 51 9.18 -10.67 0.33
CA SER A 51 9.24 -12.14 0.37
C SER A 51 9.71 -12.68 1.73
N ASP A 52 9.31 -12.01 2.81
CA ASP A 52 9.74 -12.27 4.17
C ASP A 52 8.60 -11.86 5.10
N ARG A 53 8.02 -12.83 5.81
CA ARG A 53 6.81 -12.62 6.62
C ARG A 53 7.06 -11.66 7.76
N GLU A 54 8.17 -11.82 8.47
CA GLU A 54 8.50 -10.96 9.62
C GLU A 54 8.71 -9.53 9.16
N LYS A 55 9.49 -9.32 8.09
CA LYS A 55 9.67 -7.96 7.54
C LYS A 55 8.38 -7.36 7.01
N ALA A 56 7.48 -8.17 6.46
CA ALA A 56 6.19 -7.69 5.97
C ALA A 56 5.27 -7.26 7.11
N GLU A 57 5.25 -8.01 8.21
CA GLU A 57 4.50 -7.69 9.43
C GLU A 57 5.05 -6.42 10.08
N ASP A 58 6.37 -6.29 10.18
CA ASP A 58 7.04 -5.08 10.69
C ASP A 58 6.65 -3.84 9.87
N VAL A 59 6.69 -3.93 8.53
CA VAL A 59 6.29 -2.80 7.68
C VAL A 59 4.81 -2.49 7.81
N CYS A 60 3.95 -3.51 7.88
CA CYS A 60 2.53 -3.32 8.10
C CYS A 60 2.29 -2.55 9.41
N GLN A 61 2.95 -2.96 10.49
CA GLN A 61 2.86 -2.28 11.78
C GLN A 61 3.37 -0.83 11.69
N ASP A 62 4.53 -0.60 11.08
CA ASP A 62 5.08 0.74 10.85
C ASP A 62 4.07 1.66 10.12
N VAL A 63 3.34 1.14 9.13
CA VAL A 63 2.34 1.90 8.37
C VAL A 63 1.20 2.36 9.28
N PHE A 64 0.65 1.48 10.11
CA PHE A 64 -0.45 1.84 11.02
C PHE A 64 0.00 2.68 12.21
N VAL A 65 1.21 2.46 12.73
CA VAL A 65 1.83 3.36 13.72
C VAL A 65 1.99 4.75 13.12
N ARG A 66 2.40 4.86 11.86
CA ARG A 66 2.52 6.15 11.18
C ARG A 66 1.16 6.81 10.95
N LEU A 67 0.14 6.04 10.58
CA LEU A 67 -1.24 6.53 10.48
C LEU A 67 -1.69 7.17 11.81
N MET A 68 -1.45 6.48 12.93
CA MET A 68 -1.81 6.95 14.26
C MET A 68 -0.97 8.12 14.74
N THR A 69 0.31 8.22 14.39
CA THR A 69 1.20 9.28 14.91
C THR A 69 1.19 10.55 14.07
N THR A 70 0.97 10.43 12.76
CA THR A 70 1.00 11.58 11.83
C THR A 70 -0.39 12.16 11.56
N HIS A 71 -1.45 11.46 11.94
CA HIS A 71 -2.85 11.89 11.80
C HIS A 71 -3.14 12.57 10.44
N PRO A 72 -2.78 11.95 9.30
CA PRO A 72 -2.91 12.59 8.01
C PRO A 72 -4.38 12.92 7.70
N LEU A 73 -4.62 14.07 7.06
CA LEU A 73 -5.93 14.41 6.51
C LEU A 73 -6.20 13.51 5.30
N LEU A 74 -6.83 12.37 5.53
CA LEU A 74 -7.23 11.42 4.48
C LEU A 74 -8.55 11.87 3.86
N GLN A 75 -8.57 11.98 2.53
CA GLN A 75 -9.81 12.19 1.80
C GLN A 75 -10.66 10.91 1.89
N PRO A 76 -11.97 11.01 2.16
CA PRO A 76 -12.85 9.85 2.16
C PRO A 76 -12.71 9.04 0.86
N GLY A 77 -12.52 7.72 0.99
CA GLY A 77 -12.33 6.81 -0.14
C GLY A 77 -10.89 6.74 -0.66
N ARG A 78 -9.93 7.45 -0.06
CA ARG A 78 -8.48 7.40 -0.41
C ARG A 78 -7.59 6.82 0.68
N GLU A 79 -8.19 6.30 1.74
CA GLU A 79 -7.50 5.71 2.89
C GLU A 79 -6.64 4.53 2.44
N LYS A 80 -7.23 3.59 1.67
CA LYS A 80 -6.51 2.45 1.08
C LYS A 80 -5.30 2.90 0.26
N SER A 81 -5.51 3.84 -0.65
CA SER A 81 -4.47 4.36 -1.53
C SER A 81 -3.32 5.00 -0.74
N TRP A 82 -3.62 5.74 0.33
CA TRP A 82 -2.61 6.31 1.20
C TRP A 82 -1.81 5.22 1.94
N LEU A 83 -2.51 4.26 2.58
CA LEU A 83 -1.88 3.16 3.32
C LEU A 83 -0.96 2.33 2.43
N LEU A 84 -1.44 1.95 1.25
CA LEU A 84 -0.65 1.22 0.27
C LEU A 84 0.54 2.04 -0.24
N LYS A 85 0.39 3.36 -0.43
CA LYS A 85 1.51 4.23 -0.84
C LYS A 85 2.61 4.27 0.23
N VAL A 86 2.24 4.41 1.50
CA VAL A 86 3.20 4.39 2.61
C VAL A 86 3.89 3.03 2.70
N ALA A 87 3.13 1.94 2.59
CA ALA A 87 3.65 0.57 2.59
C ALA A 87 4.66 0.34 1.45
N LEU A 88 4.31 0.72 0.21
CA LEU A 88 5.20 0.60 -0.95
C LEU A 88 6.49 1.38 -0.75
N ASN A 89 6.41 2.62 -0.27
CA ASN A 89 7.59 3.44 -0.04
C ASN A 89 8.51 2.79 1.00
N ARG A 90 7.95 2.32 2.12
CA ARG A 90 8.73 1.64 3.16
C ARG A 90 9.35 0.34 2.65
N CYS A 91 8.60 -0.46 1.91
CA CYS A 91 9.11 -1.66 1.26
C CYS A 91 10.25 -1.34 0.30
N ARG A 92 10.11 -0.31 -0.54
CA ARG A 92 11.15 0.13 -1.47
C ARG A 92 12.39 0.64 -0.76
N ASP A 93 12.25 1.31 0.39
CA ASP A 93 13.40 1.79 1.16
C ASP A 93 14.18 0.63 1.78
N LEU A 94 13.48 -0.34 2.37
CA LEU A 94 14.08 -1.60 2.81
C LEU A 94 14.70 -2.36 1.64
N TRP A 95 14.05 -2.34 0.48
CA TRP A 95 14.53 -2.98 -0.73
C TRP A 95 15.73 -2.25 -1.33
N ARG A 96 15.85 -0.92 -1.26
CA ARG A 96 17.03 -0.17 -1.69
C ARG A 96 18.24 -0.48 -0.82
N GLY A 97 18.03 -0.58 0.51
CA GLY A 97 19.06 -1.05 1.44
C GLY A 97 19.47 -2.51 1.21
N ALA A 98 18.51 -3.36 0.85
CA ALA A 98 18.75 -4.78 0.54
C ALA A 98 19.27 -5.02 -0.88
N TRP A 99 18.90 -4.22 -1.88
CA TRP A 99 19.28 -4.34 -3.29
C TRP A 99 20.78 -4.11 -3.48
N LEU A 100 21.36 -3.17 -2.73
CA LEU A 100 22.82 -3.01 -2.64
C LEU A 100 23.53 -4.31 -2.18
N LYS A 101 22.84 -5.14 -1.36
CA LYS A 101 23.32 -6.47 -0.94
C LYS A 101 22.88 -7.62 -1.87
N ARG A 102 21.76 -7.48 -2.61
CA ARG A 102 21.07 -8.57 -3.33
C ARG A 102 21.38 -8.64 -4.82
N VAL A 103 21.89 -7.57 -5.44
CA VAL A 103 22.48 -7.62 -6.80
C VAL A 103 23.64 -8.64 -6.87
N ILE A 104 24.16 -9.08 -5.72
CA ILE A 104 25.19 -10.12 -5.59
C ILE A 104 24.60 -11.56 -5.52
N LEU A 105 23.33 -11.78 -5.12
CA LEU A 105 22.88 -13.11 -4.63
C LEU A 105 21.53 -13.69 -5.12
N GLY A 106 20.73 -12.98 -5.94
CA GLY A 106 19.45 -13.53 -6.42
C GLY A 106 18.34 -13.55 -5.35
N GLY A 107 17.14 -13.09 -5.69
CA GLY A 107 16.05 -12.84 -4.72
C GLY A 107 15.07 -14.02 -4.54
N PRO A 108 14.26 -14.04 -3.45
CA PRO A 108 13.45 -15.20 -3.05
C PRO A 108 12.15 -15.36 -3.85
N THR A 109 11.65 -16.60 -3.88
CA THR A 109 10.31 -17.03 -4.34
C THR A 109 9.20 -16.63 -3.35
N PHE A 110 7.97 -16.44 -3.83
CA PHE A 110 6.86 -15.84 -3.06
C PHE A 110 5.86 -16.91 -2.58
N GLU A 111 5.38 -16.82 -1.34
CA GLU A 111 4.20 -17.55 -0.83
C GLU A 111 3.04 -16.59 -0.49
N LEU A 112 1.83 -16.81 -1.00
CA LEU A 112 0.67 -16.02 -0.57
C LEU A 112 0.25 -16.38 0.86
N ILE A 113 -0.12 -15.39 1.67
CA ILE A 113 -0.95 -15.61 2.86
C ILE A 113 -2.42 -15.70 2.40
N PRO A 114 -3.08 -16.88 2.50
CA PRO A 114 -4.49 -17.01 2.14
C PRO A 114 -5.38 -16.20 3.09
N ALA A 115 -6.51 -15.69 2.60
CA ALA A 115 -7.62 -15.37 3.50
C ALA A 115 -8.13 -16.69 4.13
N PRO A 116 -8.73 -16.67 5.33
CA PRO A 116 -9.15 -17.88 6.04
C PRO A 116 -10.12 -18.79 5.26
N ASP A 117 -10.81 -18.27 4.23
CA ASP A 117 -12.02 -18.91 3.69
C ASP A 117 -11.87 -19.61 2.33
N GLU A 118 -10.68 -19.68 1.72
CA GLU A 118 -10.53 -20.18 0.33
C GLU A 118 -9.64 -21.44 0.21
N PHE A 119 -10.11 -22.59 0.69
CA PHE A 119 -9.40 -23.86 0.53
C PHE A 119 -9.59 -24.55 -0.84
N SER A 120 -10.71 -24.37 -1.53
CA SER A 120 -10.97 -25.02 -2.83
C SER A 120 -10.42 -24.28 -4.06
N ARG A 121 -9.89 -23.06 -3.92
CA ARG A 121 -9.28 -22.26 -5.03
C ARG A 121 -7.75 -22.29 -5.03
N ARG A 122 -7.14 -23.09 -4.15
CA ARG A 122 -5.69 -23.04 -3.87
C ARG A 122 -4.82 -23.34 -5.08
N ASP A 123 -5.17 -24.34 -5.90
CA ASP A 123 -4.29 -24.78 -7.00
C ASP A 123 -4.20 -23.74 -8.13
N ASP A 124 -5.34 -23.17 -8.52
CA ASP A 124 -5.38 -22.11 -9.54
C ASP A 124 -4.74 -20.81 -9.02
N GLN A 125 -4.94 -20.48 -7.74
CA GLN A 125 -4.32 -19.31 -7.12
C GLN A 125 -2.80 -19.47 -6.98
N GLN A 126 -2.32 -20.67 -6.64
CA GLN A 126 -0.89 -20.97 -6.58
C GLN A 126 -0.26 -20.92 -7.97
N ALA A 127 -0.89 -21.51 -8.98
CA ALA A 127 -0.40 -21.47 -10.36
C ALA A 127 -0.36 -20.04 -10.91
N MET A 128 -1.41 -19.25 -10.66
CA MET A 128 -1.48 -17.84 -11.02
C MET A 128 -0.34 -17.05 -10.35
N MET A 129 -0.13 -17.24 -9.04
CA MET A 129 0.95 -16.54 -8.35
C MET A 129 2.33 -16.97 -8.83
N ALA A 130 2.55 -18.26 -9.08
CA ALA A 130 3.80 -18.74 -9.65
C ALA A 130 4.08 -18.08 -11.02
N ALA A 131 3.06 -17.89 -11.85
CA ALA A 131 3.18 -17.18 -13.12
C ALA A 131 3.46 -15.68 -12.94
N ILE A 132 2.73 -15.02 -12.03
CA ILE A 132 2.97 -13.61 -11.68
C ILE A 132 4.41 -13.42 -11.18
N ASN A 133 4.96 -14.37 -10.43
CA ASN A 133 6.32 -14.29 -9.90
C ASN A 133 7.41 -14.32 -10.97
N GLN A 134 7.12 -14.87 -12.15
CA GLN A 134 8.02 -14.87 -13.30
C GLN A 134 8.01 -13.55 -14.08
N LEU A 135 7.08 -12.63 -13.76
CA LEU A 135 7.05 -11.32 -14.40
C LEU A 135 8.19 -10.40 -13.93
N PRO A 136 8.71 -9.52 -14.80
CA PRO A 136 9.57 -8.42 -14.39
C PRO A 136 8.87 -7.55 -13.35
N ALA A 137 9.64 -7.03 -12.39
CA ALA A 137 9.11 -6.29 -11.24
C ALA A 137 8.12 -5.18 -11.63
N THR A 138 8.40 -4.43 -12.71
CA THR A 138 7.56 -3.31 -13.17
C THR A 138 6.19 -3.73 -13.71
N PHE A 139 6.05 -4.95 -14.26
CA PHE A 139 4.77 -5.49 -14.72
C PHE A 139 4.01 -6.15 -13.57
N LYS A 140 4.76 -6.86 -12.72
CA LYS A 140 4.25 -7.52 -11.52
C LYS A 140 3.56 -6.52 -10.58
N GLU A 141 4.22 -5.40 -10.32
CA GLU A 141 3.74 -4.29 -9.48
C GLU A 141 2.37 -3.76 -9.94
N VAL A 142 2.23 -3.41 -11.23
CA VAL A 142 0.96 -2.86 -11.73
C VAL A 142 -0.17 -3.91 -11.78
N ILE A 143 0.16 -5.17 -12.05
CA ILE A 143 -0.83 -6.26 -12.08
C ILE A 143 -1.43 -6.48 -10.69
N LEU A 144 -0.61 -6.49 -9.65
CA LEU A 144 -1.10 -6.72 -8.29
C LEU A 144 -1.90 -5.55 -7.75
N LEU A 145 -1.43 -4.31 -7.97
CA LEU A 145 -2.18 -3.13 -7.58
C LEU A 145 -3.55 -3.09 -8.28
N HIS A 146 -3.61 -3.48 -9.55
CA HIS A 146 -4.87 -3.47 -10.29
C HIS A 146 -5.81 -4.61 -9.90
N TYR A 147 -5.35 -5.87 -9.98
CA TYR A 147 -6.22 -7.03 -9.85
C TYR A 147 -6.41 -7.52 -8.42
N TYR A 148 -5.38 -7.38 -7.57
CA TYR A 148 -5.45 -7.86 -6.18
C TYR A 148 -5.81 -6.74 -5.20
N GLN A 149 -5.46 -5.50 -5.50
CA GLN A 149 -5.81 -4.34 -4.68
C GLN A 149 -7.01 -3.55 -5.21
N GLY A 150 -7.51 -3.89 -6.40
CA GLY A 150 -8.70 -3.27 -6.99
C GLY A 150 -8.50 -1.82 -7.44
N MET A 151 -7.25 -1.37 -7.56
CA MET A 151 -6.96 0.02 -7.90
C MET A 151 -7.14 0.28 -9.40
N ASN A 152 -7.67 1.45 -9.74
CA ASN A 152 -7.78 1.88 -11.13
C ASN A 152 -6.46 2.50 -11.65
N ILE A 153 -6.39 2.74 -12.96
CA ILE A 153 -5.18 3.25 -13.63
C ILE A 153 -4.72 4.59 -13.06
N ALA A 154 -5.65 5.50 -12.78
CA ALA A 154 -5.35 6.84 -12.25
C ALA A 154 -4.80 6.76 -10.82
N GLU A 155 -5.37 5.90 -9.97
CA GLU A 155 -4.89 5.68 -8.60
C GLU A 155 -3.48 5.09 -8.60
N ILE A 156 -3.21 4.11 -9.46
CA ILE A 156 -1.88 3.51 -9.60
C ILE A 156 -0.88 4.53 -10.15
N ALA A 157 -1.28 5.35 -11.13
CA ALA A 157 -0.44 6.40 -11.69
C ALA A 157 -0.03 7.43 -10.62
N GLN A 158 -0.99 7.88 -9.81
CA GLN A 158 -0.74 8.79 -8.69
C GLN A 158 0.13 8.14 -7.61
N MET A 159 -0.12 6.87 -7.29
CA MET A 159 0.63 6.14 -6.27
C MET A 159 2.09 5.93 -6.66
N LEU A 160 2.33 5.54 -7.92
CA LEU A 160 3.67 5.23 -8.43
C LEU A 160 4.40 6.44 -9.02
N GLU A 161 3.73 7.59 -9.12
CA GLU A 161 4.24 8.83 -9.72
C GLU A 161 4.69 8.60 -11.18
N LEU A 162 3.82 7.93 -11.94
CA LEU A 162 4.04 7.58 -13.35
C LEU A 162 2.86 8.03 -14.21
N PRO A 163 3.06 8.33 -15.50
CA PRO A 163 1.95 8.64 -16.41
C PRO A 163 0.94 7.49 -16.52
N GLU A 164 -0.36 7.79 -16.62
CA GLU A 164 -1.40 6.78 -16.83
C GLU A 164 -1.14 5.92 -18.08
N GLY A 165 -0.60 6.50 -19.15
CA GLY A 165 -0.19 5.76 -20.34
C GLY A 165 0.92 4.72 -20.07
N THR A 166 1.83 5.01 -19.11
CA THR A 166 2.82 4.05 -18.64
C THR A 166 2.17 2.92 -17.86
N ILE A 167 1.19 3.21 -16.99
CA ILE A 167 0.46 2.17 -16.25
C ILE A 167 -0.33 1.28 -17.20
N SER A 168 -1.09 1.88 -18.13
CA SER A 168 -1.88 1.17 -19.14
C SER A 168 -1.01 0.26 -20.02
N SER A 169 0.13 0.78 -20.52
CA SER A 169 1.05 0.00 -21.33
C SER A 169 1.73 -1.13 -20.54
N ARG A 170 2.10 -0.92 -19.27
CA ARG A 170 2.63 -1.97 -18.39
C ARG A 170 1.60 -3.05 -18.09
N LEU A 171 0.35 -2.68 -17.82
CA LEU A 171 -0.75 -3.64 -17.63
C LEU A 171 -0.98 -4.48 -18.88
N SER A 172 -1.04 -3.85 -20.05
CA SER A 172 -1.21 -4.54 -21.33
C SER A 172 -0.08 -5.52 -21.63
N ARG A 173 1.18 -5.07 -21.51
CA ARG A 173 2.36 -5.94 -21.74
C ARG A 173 2.49 -7.02 -20.68
N GLY A 174 2.18 -6.70 -19.42
CA GLY A 174 2.17 -7.64 -18.30
C GLY A 174 1.18 -8.78 -18.54
N ARG A 175 -0.06 -8.47 -18.95
CA ARG A 175 -1.08 -9.48 -19.30
C ARG A 175 -0.61 -10.41 -20.41
N LYS A 176 -0.09 -9.86 -21.51
CA LYS A 176 0.45 -10.68 -22.62
C LYS A 176 1.57 -11.61 -22.17
N LYS A 177 2.44 -11.13 -21.27
CA LYS A 177 3.52 -11.96 -20.75
C LYS A 177 3.00 -13.06 -19.82
N LEU A 178 2.00 -12.75 -18.99
CA LEU A 178 1.34 -13.71 -18.11
C LEU A 178 0.62 -14.80 -18.92
N GLU A 179 -0.11 -14.41 -19.97
CA GLU A 179 -0.72 -15.32 -20.94
C GLU A 179 0.33 -16.27 -21.55
N SER A 180 1.46 -15.74 -22.01
CA SER A 180 2.54 -16.58 -22.57
C SER A 180 3.13 -17.55 -21.54
N ILE A 181 3.25 -17.17 -20.27
CA ILE A 181 3.76 -18.04 -19.20
C ILE A 181 2.76 -19.16 -18.91
N LEU A 182 1.48 -18.83 -18.80
CA LEU A 182 0.41 -19.78 -18.49
C LEU A 182 0.20 -20.79 -19.63
N LEU A 183 0.24 -20.34 -20.89
CA LEU A 183 0.13 -21.23 -22.06
C LEU A 183 1.30 -22.21 -22.13
N LYS A 184 2.54 -21.75 -21.93
CA LYS A 184 3.72 -22.64 -21.92
C LYS A 184 3.73 -23.63 -20.76
N GLY A 185 3.07 -23.33 -19.65
CA GLY A 185 2.90 -24.24 -18.51
C GLY A 185 1.73 -25.22 -18.67
N GLY A 186 0.76 -24.90 -19.54
CA GLY A 186 -0.40 -25.74 -19.84
C GLY A 186 -0.10 -26.90 -20.79
N ASP A 187 0.90 -26.76 -21.67
CA ASP A 187 1.32 -27.81 -22.61
C ASP A 187 2.15 -28.94 -21.93
N ALA A 188 2.46 -28.81 -20.64
CA ALA A 188 3.31 -29.74 -19.89
C ALA A 188 2.54 -30.59 -18.85
N ARG A 189 1.21 -30.67 -18.95
CA ARG A 189 0.35 -31.49 -18.06
C ARG A 189 -0.43 -32.54 -18.83
#